data_AF-A0A3N6H5J8-F1
#
_entry.id   AF-A0A3N6H5J8-F1
#
_cell.length_a   1.000
_cell.length_b   1.000
_cell.length_c   1.000
_cell.angle_alpha   90.00
_cell.angle_beta   90.00
_cell.angle_gamma   90.00
#
_symmetry.space_group_name_H-M   'P 1'
#
loop_
_entity.id
_entity.type
_entity.pdbx_description
1 polymer ?
#
loop_
_entity_poly.entity_id
_entity_poly.type
_entity_poly.pdbx_seq_one_letter_code
_entity_poly.pdbx_strand_id
1 'polypeptide(L)'
;MRQAAWWLRQRLGRRGQWLLLWALAWIFWGYGVVAAPLPDERPFRLLLQFAPLHCRAWVWISAGVICAGCSFLRPPWDWPGFIVALLPPLGWAMSYFVAGAVGDYQRGLYAGLLWLTIVAAVLQSSRTREHSVPHSRKSGAR
;
A
#
# COMPACT_ATOMS: atom_id res chain seq x y z
N MET A 1 6.31 17.85 -16.29
CA MET A 1 6.25 16.54 -15.58
C MET A 1 7.62 15.97 -15.19
N ARG A 2 8.66 16.00 -16.05
CA ARG A 2 9.99 15.45 -15.74
C ARG A 2 10.69 16.09 -14.53
N GLN A 3 10.54 17.40 -14.32
CA GLN A 3 11.13 18.12 -13.18
C GLN A 3 10.54 17.71 -11.83
N ALA A 4 9.21 17.57 -11.72
CA ALA A 4 8.57 17.13 -10.47
C ALA A 4 8.98 15.71 -10.09
N ALA A 5 9.02 14.80 -11.07
CA ALA A 5 9.51 13.44 -10.87
C ALA A 5 11.00 13.41 -10.48
N TRP A 6 11.82 14.31 -11.04
CA TRP A 6 13.23 14.42 -10.69
C TRP A 6 13.43 15.00 -9.28
N TRP A 7 12.64 15.99 -8.88
CA TRP A 7 12.67 16.59 -7.55
C TRP A 7 12.20 15.62 -6.46
N LEU A 8 11.12 14.88 -6.73
CA LEU A 8 10.67 13.76 -5.89
C LEU A 8 11.76 12.68 -5.80
N ARG A 9 12.45 12.35 -6.89
CA ARG A 9 13.56 11.38 -6.87
C ARG A 9 14.78 11.84 -6.08
N GLN A 10 15.06 13.14 -6.04
CA GLN A 10 16.16 13.69 -5.25
C GLN A 10 15.83 13.75 -3.76
N ARG A 11 14.55 13.91 -3.39
CA ARG A 11 14.12 13.97 -1.98
C ARG A 11 13.68 12.63 -1.40
N LEU A 12 13.09 11.74 -2.21
CA LEU A 12 12.68 10.39 -1.80
C LEU A 12 13.70 9.36 -2.27
N GLY A 13 14.29 8.65 -1.30
CA GLY A 13 15.05 7.43 -1.58
C GLY A 13 14.21 6.37 -2.32
N ARG A 14 14.85 5.31 -2.83
CA ARG A 14 14.13 4.25 -3.58
C ARG A 14 12.98 3.63 -2.79
N ARG A 15 13.16 3.43 -1.48
CA ARG A 15 12.10 2.89 -0.60
C ARG A 15 10.94 3.88 -0.45
N GLY A 16 11.24 5.17 -0.25
CA GLY A 16 10.24 6.24 -0.21
C GLY A 16 9.41 6.35 -1.49
N GLN A 17 10.01 6.16 -2.66
CA GLN A 17 9.27 6.16 -3.94
C GLN A 17 8.24 5.04 -4.02
N TRP A 18 8.61 3.82 -3.63
CA TRP A 18 7.65 2.71 -3.56
C TRP A 18 6.55 2.98 -2.55
N LEU A 19 6.90 3.50 -1.38
CA LEU A 19 5.94 3.82 -0.33
C LEU A 19 4.93 4.88 -0.81
N LEU A 20 5.39 5.87 -1.57
CA LEU A 20 4.52 6.91 -2.15
C LEU A 20 3.59 6.34 -3.22
N LEU A 21 4.08 5.41 -4.05
CA LEU A 21 3.23 4.71 -5.03
C LEU A 21 2.13 3.90 -4.34
N TRP A 22 2.47 3.18 -3.27
CA TRP A 22 1.49 2.48 -2.44
C TRP A 22 0.51 3.45 -1.78
N ALA A 23 1.00 4.54 -1.20
CA ALA A 23 0.16 5.59 -0.61
C ALA A 23 -0.90 6.09 -1.60
N LEU A 24 -0.50 6.42 -2.83
CA LEU A 24 -1.42 6.87 -3.87
C LEU A 24 -2.43 5.79 -4.25
N ALA A 25 -1.97 4.55 -4.48
CA ALA A 25 -2.85 3.44 -4.81
C ALA A 25 -3.94 3.26 -3.73
N TRP A 26 -3.58 3.43 -2.46
CA TRP A 26 -4.47 3.24 -1.33
C TRP A 26 -5.46 4.37 -1.13
N ILE A 27 -5.00 5.62 -1.29
CA ILE A 27 -5.88 6.79 -1.26
C ILE A 27 -6.90 6.70 -2.40
N PHE A 28 -6.46 6.39 -3.63
CA PHE A 28 -7.37 6.26 -4.77
C PHE A 28 -8.32 5.08 -4.62
N TRP A 29 -7.84 3.94 -4.11
CA TRP A 29 -8.71 2.80 -3.82
C TRP A 29 -9.77 3.17 -2.79
N GLY A 30 -9.37 3.70 -1.63
CA GLY A 30 -10.28 4.10 -0.56
C GLY A 30 -11.28 5.16 -1.03
N TYR A 31 -10.82 6.19 -1.74
CA TYR A 31 -11.70 7.18 -2.34
C TYR A 31 -12.70 6.56 -3.33
N GLY A 32 -12.24 5.64 -4.17
CA GLY A 32 -13.10 4.88 -5.09
C GLY A 32 -14.22 4.14 -4.35
N VAL A 33 -13.90 3.50 -3.22
CA VAL A 33 -14.90 2.80 -2.38
C VAL A 33 -15.91 3.78 -1.77
N VAL A 34 -15.50 5.00 -1.41
CA VAL A 34 -16.43 6.04 -0.91
C VAL A 34 -17.30 6.60 -2.02
N ALA A 35 -16.71 6.95 -3.16
CA ALA A 35 -17.39 7.60 -4.27
C ALA A 35 -18.33 6.65 -5.04
N ALA A 36 -17.92 5.38 -5.16
CA ALA A 36 -18.67 4.33 -5.82
C ALA A 36 -18.61 3.05 -4.95
N PRO A 37 -19.61 2.84 -4.07
CA PRO A 37 -19.69 1.66 -3.23
C PRO A 37 -19.61 0.37 -4.05
N LEU A 38 -19.02 -0.68 -3.46
CA LEU A 38 -18.84 -1.94 -4.17
C LEU A 38 -20.20 -2.55 -4.54
N PRO A 39 -20.33 -3.11 -5.77
CA PRO A 39 -21.59 -3.71 -6.22
C PRO A 39 -21.94 -5.01 -5.48
N ASP A 40 -20.97 -5.66 -4.84
CA ASP A 40 -21.20 -6.86 -4.04
C ASP A 40 -20.51 -6.75 -2.66
N GLU A 41 -21.34 -6.67 -1.63
CA GLU A 41 -20.91 -6.53 -0.23
C GLU A 41 -20.77 -7.89 0.48
N ARG A 42 -21.20 -9.00 -0.16
CA ARG A 42 -21.13 -10.36 0.41
C ARG A 42 -19.77 -10.71 1.00
N PRO A 43 -18.63 -10.42 0.34
CA PRO A 43 -17.31 -10.76 0.89
C PRO A 43 -16.99 -10.05 2.21
N PHE A 44 -17.68 -8.95 2.49
CA PHE A 44 -17.44 -8.10 3.64
C PHE A 44 -18.54 -8.22 4.69
N ARG A 45 -19.56 -9.08 4.54
CA ARG A 45 -20.73 -9.14 5.44
C ARG A 45 -20.37 -9.30 6.92
N LEU A 46 -19.49 -10.26 7.25
CA LEU A 46 -19.01 -10.48 8.62
C LEU A 46 -18.29 -9.27 9.22
N LEU A 47 -17.78 -8.44 8.34
CA LEU A 47 -16.83 -7.38 8.60
C LEU A 47 -17.59 -6.03 8.60
N LEU A 48 -18.69 -5.93 7.85
CA LEU A 48 -19.74 -4.91 7.89
C LEU A 48 -20.50 -4.92 9.22
N GLN A 49 -20.58 -6.07 9.91
CA GLN A 49 -21.15 -6.16 11.26
C GLN A 49 -20.36 -5.34 12.30
N PHE A 50 -19.04 -5.21 12.12
CA PHE A 50 -18.19 -4.44 13.03
C PHE A 50 -17.99 -3.00 12.59
N ALA A 51 -17.86 -2.76 11.27
CA ALA A 51 -17.67 -1.43 10.73
C ALA A 51 -18.20 -1.33 9.29
N PRO A 52 -19.01 -0.31 8.98
CA PRO A 52 -19.56 -0.11 7.64
C PRO A 52 -18.46 0.14 6.59
N LEU A 53 -18.80 -0.07 5.31
CA LEU A 53 -17.88 0.08 4.17
C LEU A 53 -17.20 1.45 4.11
N HIS A 54 -17.89 2.52 4.53
CA HIS A 54 -17.30 3.85 4.60
C HIS A 54 -16.15 3.93 5.62
N CYS A 55 -16.32 3.36 6.82
CA CYS A 55 -15.25 3.31 7.83
C CYS A 55 -14.02 2.56 7.29
N ARG A 56 -14.24 1.47 6.54
CA ARG A 56 -13.14 0.72 5.92
C ARG A 56 -12.43 1.49 4.82
N ALA A 57 -13.18 2.25 4.03
CA ALA A 57 -12.60 3.12 3.03
C ALA A 57 -11.71 4.19 3.66
N TRP A 58 -12.10 4.72 4.82
CA TRP A 58 -11.25 5.61 5.62
C TRP A 58 -9.99 4.92 6.15
N VAL A 59 -10.00 3.61 6.43
CA VAL A 59 -8.77 2.87 6.79
C VAL A 59 -7.77 2.88 5.62
N TRP A 60 -8.24 2.67 4.38
CA TRP A 60 -7.39 2.79 3.19
C TRP A 60 -6.80 4.19 3.03
N ILE A 61 -7.64 5.23 3.17
CA ILE A 61 -7.21 6.63 3.02
C ILE A 61 -6.21 7.01 4.12
N SER A 62 -6.53 6.76 5.38
CA SER A 62 -5.67 7.08 6.52
C SER A 62 -4.34 6.33 6.46
N ALA A 63 -4.36 5.03 6.12
CA ALA A 63 -3.15 4.27 5.90
C ALA A 63 -2.32 4.83 4.73
N GLY A 64 -2.97 5.22 3.64
CA GLY A 64 -2.32 5.89 2.52
C GLY A 64 -1.69 7.23 2.90
N VAL A 65 -2.35 8.05 3.73
CA VAL A 65 -1.79 9.32 4.24
C VAL A 65 -0.59 9.07 5.15
N ILE A 66 -0.64 8.08 6.03
CA ILE A 66 0.49 7.70 6.87
C ILE A 66 1.66 7.22 6.00
N CYS A 67 1.40 6.40 4.99
CA CYS A 67 2.41 5.97 4.02
C CYS A 67 3.00 7.17 3.27
N ALA A 68 2.18 8.13 2.84
CA ALA A 68 2.68 9.34 2.20
C ALA A 68 3.61 10.12 3.14
N GLY A 69 3.24 10.29 4.42
CA GLY A 69 4.10 10.93 5.42
C GLY A 69 5.43 10.17 5.63
N CYS A 70 5.35 8.85 5.82
CA CYS A 70 6.53 8.00 5.99
C CYS A 70 7.41 7.93 4.75
N SER A 71 6.90 8.27 3.56
CA SER A 71 7.68 8.23 2.31
C SER A 71 8.81 9.26 2.29
N PHE A 72 8.69 10.32 3.09
CA PHE A 72 9.71 11.35 3.27
C PHE A 72 10.73 11.02 4.36
N LEU A 73 10.51 9.95 5.13
CA LEU A 73 11.43 9.52 6.17
C LEU A 73 12.56 8.68 5.57
N ARG A 74 13.76 8.79 6.17
CA ARG A 74 14.92 7.98 5.80
C ARG A 74 14.92 6.67 6.60
N PRO A 75 15.47 5.56 6.09
CA PRO A 75 15.63 4.36 6.88
C PRO A 75 16.44 4.61 8.16
N PRO A 76 16.07 3.96 9.28
CA PRO A 76 15.03 2.93 9.42
C PRO A 76 13.61 3.46 9.69
N TRP A 77 13.41 4.78 9.69
CA TRP A 77 12.14 5.41 10.09
C TRP A 77 11.00 5.25 9.08
N ASP A 78 11.26 4.64 7.92
CA ASP A 78 10.28 4.34 6.89
C ASP A 78 9.53 3.02 7.12
N TRP A 79 10.00 2.18 8.05
CA TRP A 79 9.38 0.89 8.39
C TRP A 79 7.92 0.97 8.87
N PRO A 80 7.52 1.92 9.74
CA PRO A 80 6.12 2.07 10.14
C PRO A 80 5.20 2.28 8.94
N GLY A 81 5.65 3.01 7.91
CA GLY A 81 4.91 3.19 6.67
C GLY A 81 4.65 1.87 5.95
N PHE A 82 5.66 0.99 5.86
CA PHE A 82 5.47 -0.32 5.23
C PHE A 82 4.56 -1.24 6.05
N ILE A 83 4.59 -1.17 7.37
CA ILE A 83 3.69 -1.95 8.24
C ILE A 83 2.24 -1.50 8.03
N VAL A 84 2.01 -0.18 8.03
CA VAL A 84 0.69 0.39 7.78
C VAL A 84 0.21 0.06 6.36
N ALA A 85 1.12 0.03 5.38
CA ALA A 85 0.88 -0.44 4.02
C ALA A 85 0.57 -1.94 3.89
N LEU A 86 0.48 -2.72 4.97
CA LEU A 86 0.05 -4.12 4.92
C LEU A 86 -1.35 -4.33 5.52
N LEU A 87 -1.81 -3.42 6.37
CA LEU A 87 -3.02 -3.63 7.18
C LEU A 87 -4.31 -3.76 6.32
N PRO A 88 -4.67 -2.78 5.47
CA PRO A 88 -5.77 -2.87 4.52
C PRO A 88 -5.84 -4.10 3.62
N PRO A 89 -4.79 -4.48 2.85
CA PRO A 89 -4.86 -5.63 1.96
C PRO A 89 -4.91 -6.95 2.74
N LEU A 90 -4.29 -7.05 3.93
CA LEU A 90 -4.47 -8.21 4.80
C LEU A 90 -5.90 -8.32 5.32
N GLY A 91 -6.49 -7.21 5.76
CA GLY A 91 -7.89 -7.17 6.19
C GLY A 91 -8.85 -7.57 5.07
N TRP A 92 -8.60 -7.12 3.84
CA TRP A 92 -9.37 -7.50 2.67
C TRP A 92 -9.14 -8.96 2.28
N ALA A 93 -7.89 -9.45 2.24
CA ALA A 93 -7.57 -10.85 1.98
C ALA A 93 -8.34 -11.77 2.93
N MET A 94 -8.31 -11.48 4.23
CA MET A 94 -9.03 -12.25 5.25
C MET A 94 -10.54 -12.25 5.00
N SER A 95 -11.12 -11.08 4.67
CA SER A 95 -12.54 -10.95 4.33
C SER A 95 -12.93 -11.90 3.18
N TYR A 96 -12.16 -11.87 2.09
CA TYR A 96 -12.39 -12.71 0.92
C TYR A 96 -12.17 -14.20 1.17
N PHE A 97 -11.17 -14.57 1.98
CA PHE A 97 -10.96 -15.97 2.35
C PHE A 97 -12.11 -16.52 3.19
N VAL A 98 -12.58 -15.75 4.18
CA VAL A 98 -13.71 -16.18 5.01
C VAL A 98 -14.97 -16.31 4.16
N ALA A 99 -15.26 -15.36 3.29
CA ALA A 99 -16.41 -15.44 2.39
C ALA A 99 -16.32 -16.59 1.38
N GLY A 100 -15.10 -16.92 0.91
CA GLY A 100 -14.85 -18.09 0.07
C GLY A 100 -15.04 -19.40 0.83
N ALA A 101 -14.58 -19.47 2.08
CA ALA A 101 -14.70 -20.66 2.93
C ALA A 101 -16.14 -20.94 3.38
N VAL A 102 -16.92 -19.89 3.64
CA VAL A 102 -18.36 -19.98 3.98
C VAL A 102 -19.22 -20.30 2.74
N GLY A 103 -18.67 -20.19 1.52
CA GLY A 103 -19.39 -20.43 0.28
C GLY A 103 -20.26 -19.26 -0.20
N ASP A 104 -20.26 -18.14 0.54
CA ASP A 104 -21.03 -16.93 0.22
C ASP A 104 -20.51 -16.21 -1.05
N TYR A 105 -19.25 -16.44 -1.41
CA TYR A 105 -18.65 -15.83 -2.58
C TYR A 105 -17.71 -16.81 -3.29
N GLN A 106 -18.17 -17.37 -4.41
CA GLN A 106 -17.44 -18.39 -5.19
C GLN A 106 -16.05 -17.92 -5.67
N ARG A 107 -15.87 -16.60 -5.83
CA ARG A 107 -14.59 -15.98 -6.22
C ARG A 107 -13.74 -15.54 -5.02
N GLY A 108 -14.18 -15.83 -3.78
CA GLY A 108 -13.54 -15.36 -2.55
C GLY A 108 -12.11 -15.84 -2.39
N LEU A 109 -11.84 -17.11 -2.63
CA LEU A 109 -10.48 -17.65 -2.52
C LEU A 109 -9.53 -16.99 -3.54
N TYR A 110 -9.97 -16.82 -4.79
CA TYR A 110 -9.16 -16.18 -5.84
C TYR A 110 -8.92 -14.68 -5.55
N ALA A 111 -9.95 -13.97 -5.09
CA ALA A 111 -9.83 -12.57 -4.69
C ALA A 111 -8.93 -12.42 -3.45
N GLY A 112 -9.02 -13.33 -2.48
CA GLY A 112 -8.14 -13.37 -1.31
C GLY A 112 -6.69 -13.58 -1.70
N LEU A 113 -6.41 -14.50 -2.63
CA LEU A 113 -5.08 -14.71 -3.19
C LEU A 113 -4.56 -13.47 -3.93
N LEU A 114 -5.40 -12.77 -4.69
CA LEU A 114 -5.02 -11.51 -5.33
C LEU A 114 -4.61 -10.44 -4.31
N TRP A 115 -5.29 -10.35 -3.17
CA TRP A 115 -4.86 -9.44 -2.10
C TRP A 115 -3.56 -9.89 -1.44
N LEU A 116 -3.30 -11.21 -1.32
CA LEU A 116 -2.01 -11.72 -0.86
C LEU A 116 -0.87 -11.42 -1.82
N THR A 117 -1.09 -11.42 -3.14
CA THR A 117 -0.03 -11.01 -4.09
C THR A 117 0.30 -9.53 -3.94
N ILE A 118 -0.68 -8.68 -3.62
CA ILE A 118 -0.45 -7.26 -3.28
C ILE A 118 0.37 -7.15 -1.98
N VAL A 119 0.03 -7.91 -0.95
CA VAL A 119 0.82 -7.99 0.30
C VAL A 119 2.27 -8.39 0.01
N ALA A 120 2.47 -9.42 -0.82
CA ALA A 120 3.80 -9.86 -1.24
C ALA A 120 4.55 -8.76 -2.01
N ALA A 121 3.86 -7.99 -2.86
CA ALA A 121 4.45 -6.86 -3.59
C ALA A 121 4.87 -5.72 -2.65
N VAL A 122 4.08 -5.41 -1.61
CA VAL A 122 4.46 -4.43 -0.58
C VAL A 122 5.70 -4.91 0.20
N LEU A 123 5.73 -6.18 0.60
CA LEU A 123 6.90 -6.78 1.28
C LEU A 123 8.14 -6.80 0.37
N GLN A 124 7.97 -7.08 -0.92
CA GLN A 124 9.08 -7.02 -1.87
C GLN A 124 9.58 -5.58 -2.06
N SER A 125 8.67 -4.62 -2.05
CA SER A 125 9.01 -3.20 -2.11
C SER A 125 9.82 -2.78 -0.88
N SER A 126 9.49 -3.26 0.32
CA SER A 126 10.22 -2.92 1.55
C SER A 126 11.67 -3.43 1.54
N ARG A 127 11.95 -4.51 0.81
CA ARG A 127 13.29 -5.10 0.63
C ARG A 127 14.18 -4.36 -0.38
N THR A 128 13.68 -3.33 -1.08
CA THR A 128 14.52 -2.60 -2.03
C THR A 128 15.65 -1.88 -1.29
N ARG A 129 16.90 -2.21 -1.64
CA ARG A 129 18.08 -1.53 -1.10
C ARG A 129 18.16 -0.11 -1.64
N GLU A 130 18.46 0.85 -0.77
CA GLU A 130 18.83 2.20 -1.20
C GLU A 130 20.17 2.13 -1.91
N HIS A 131 20.28 2.76 -3.09
CA HIS A 131 21.57 2.90 -3.73
C HIS A 131 22.42 3.83 -2.87
N SER A 132 23.50 3.31 -2.30
CA SER A 132 24.65 4.13 -1.94
C SER A 132 25.05 4.87 -3.22
N VAL A 133 24.83 6.17 -3.27
CA VAL A 133 25.34 7.01 -4.36
C VAL A 133 26.83 6.65 -4.49
N PRO A 134 27.32 6.22 -5.67
CA PRO A 134 28.75 6.03 -5.86
C PRO A 134 29.39 7.36 -5.47
N HIS A 135 30.22 7.35 -4.43
CA HIS A 135 31.07 8.51 -4.17
C HIS A 135 31.84 8.71 -5.46
N SER A 136 31.55 9.80 -6.17
CA SER A 136 32.40 10.28 -7.25
C SER A 136 33.77 10.48 -6.61
N ARG A 137 34.63 9.46 -6.73
CA ARG A 137 36.03 9.55 -6.36
C ARG A 137 36.55 10.68 -7.24
N LYS A 138 36.70 11.87 -6.66
CA LYS A 138 37.40 12.96 -7.33
C LYS A 138 38.78 12.39 -7.63
N SER A 139 38.99 11.98 -8.88
CA SER A 139 40.30 11.72 -9.42
C SER A 139 40.97 13.08 -9.49
N GLY A 140 41.53 13.51 -8.36
CA GLY A 140 42.49 14.60 -8.30
C GLY A 140 43.72 14.10 -9.04
N ALA A 141 43.75 14.43 -10.33
CA ALA A 141 44.91 14.27 -11.16
C ALA A 141 45.96 15.32 -10.76
N ARG A 142 47.20 14.82 -10.62
CA ARG A 142 48.50 15.50 -10.65
C ARG A 142 48.90 16.31 -9.42
#